data_AF-A0A376CKC0-F1
#
_entry.id   AF-A0A376CKC0-F1
#
_cell.length_a   1.000
_cell.length_b   1.000
_cell.length_c   1.000
_cell.angle_alpha   90.00
_cell.angle_beta   90.00
_cell.angle_gamma   90.00
#
_symmetry.space_group_name_H-M   'P 1'
#
loop_
_entity.id
_entity.type
_entity.pdbx_description
1 polymer ?
#
loop_
_entity_poly.entity_id
_entity_poly.type
_entity_poly.pdbx_seq_one_letter_code
_entity_poly.pdbx_strand_id
1 'polypeptide(L)'
;MIGFMVIPLIMAVVALWVTRKNRVPGQKWMGTLALWALPAPWLSNFAGWIFTEMGRQPWIVHPNPEYQGVDSPGGQQHIHMIVDYGVSDHATWQVWLSLISFTVLYGILAVIWFYLMRMYVRKGMDQPGLAEGDVDNLAEVTYGPDEDSELTPLSFSSSLDDDRPSGSGSTSVKEGDK
;
A
#
# COMPACT_ATOMS: atom_id res chain seq x y z
N MET A 1 9.29 4.61 16.26
CA MET A 1 9.32 4.83 17.72
C MET A 1 8.13 4.16 18.37
N ILE A 2 8.32 3.64 19.59
CA ILE A 2 7.35 2.75 20.22
C ILE A 2 5.97 3.41 20.42
N GLY A 3 5.91 4.71 20.72
CA GLY A 3 4.66 5.43 20.96
C GLY A 3 3.66 5.36 19.79
N PHE A 4 4.12 5.60 18.55
CA PHE A 4 3.26 5.55 17.36
C PHE A 4 2.92 4.13 16.90
N MET A 5 3.73 3.12 17.27
CA MET A 5 3.50 1.71 16.92
C MET A 5 2.49 1.00 17.81
N VAL A 6 2.26 1.47 19.03
CA VAL A 6 1.30 0.87 19.95
C VAL A 6 -0.14 0.95 19.39
N ILE A 7 -0.48 2.04 18.70
CA ILE A 7 -1.81 2.25 18.12
C ILE A 7 -2.17 1.19 17.05
N PRO A 8 -1.38 0.99 15.96
CA PRO A 8 -1.67 -0.05 14.98
C PRO A 8 -1.53 -1.45 15.57
N LEU A 9 -0.67 -1.67 16.57
CA LEU A 9 -0.54 -2.97 17.23
C LEU A 9 -1.81 -3.36 17.98
N ILE A 10 -2.37 -2.46 18.80
CA ILE A 10 -3.64 -2.68 19.50
C ILE A 10 -4.76 -2.92 18.49
N MET A 11 -4.82 -2.13 17.42
CA MET A 11 -5.79 -2.31 16.35
C MET A 11 -5.69 -3.67 15.67
N ALA A 12 -4.48 -4.16 15.39
CA ALA A 12 -4.25 -5.48 14.80
C ALA A 12 -4.73 -6.61 15.74
N VAL A 13 -4.46 -6.50 17.05
CA VAL A 13 -4.93 -7.47 18.05
C VAL A 13 -6.46 -7.47 18.15
N VAL A 14 -7.08 -6.29 18.18
CA VAL A 14 -8.55 -6.15 18.20
C VAL A 14 -9.17 -6.72 16.93
N ALA A 15 -8.62 -6.39 15.76
CA ALA A 15 -9.10 -6.90 14.46
C ALA A 15 -8.99 -8.43 14.39
N LEU A 16 -7.87 -9.01 14.84
CA LEU A 16 -7.68 -10.46 14.89
C LEU A 16 -8.68 -11.13 15.85
N TRP A 17 -8.94 -10.51 17.00
CA TRP A 17 -9.88 -11.06 17.97
C TRP A 17 -11.34 -11.01 17.48
N VAL A 18 -11.74 -9.90 16.87
CA VAL A 18 -13.11 -9.72 16.34
C VAL A 18 -13.35 -10.58 15.10
N THR A 19 -12.33 -10.76 14.25
CA THR A 19 -12.40 -11.61 13.05
C THR A 19 -12.31 -13.11 13.38
N ARG A 20 -11.95 -13.46 14.63
CA ARG A 20 -11.85 -14.86 15.06
C ARG A 20 -13.21 -15.55 14.90
N LYS A 21 -13.17 -16.81 14.44
CA LYS A 21 -14.36 -17.66 14.16
C LYS A 21 -15.18 -17.23 12.93
N ASN A 22 -14.53 -16.81 11.84
CA ASN A 22 -15.17 -16.45 10.56
C ASN A 22 -16.22 -15.33 10.68
N ARG A 23 -16.05 -14.41 11.63
CA ARG A 23 -16.97 -13.28 11.80
C ARG A 23 -16.48 -12.10 10.99
N VAL A 24 -17.37 -11.52 10.18
CA VAL A 24 -17.10 -10.25 9.49
C VAL A 24 -17.54 -9.11 10.41
N PRO A 25 -16.63 -8.21 10.83
CA PRO A 25 -17.00 -7.07 11.66
C PRO A 25 -17.89 -6.09 10.89
N GLY A 26 -19.18 -6.05 11.23
CA GLY A 26 -20.15 -5.08 10.66
C GLY A 26 -20.12 -3.69 11.31
N GLN A 27 -19.18 -3.43 12.22
CA GLN A 27 -19.14 -2.21 13.02
C GLN A 27 -18.37 -1.09 12.32
N LYS A 28 -19.06 -0.01 11.95
CA LYS A 28 -18.47 1.13 11.19
C LYS A 28 -17.27 1.80 11.86
N TRP A 29 -17.23 1.82 13.21
CA TRP A 29 -16.13 2.43 13.96
C TRP A 29 -14.78 1.75 13.69
N MET A 30 -14.78 0.44 13.44
CA MET A 30 -13.56 -0.32 13.22
C MET A 30 -12.90 0.06 11.88
N GLY A 31 -13.72 0.30 10.84
CA GLY A 31 -13.25 0.80 9.55
C GLY A 31 -12.68 2.22 9.67
N THR A 32 -13.34 3.12 10.41
CA THR A 32 -12.83 4.46 10.65
C THR A 32 -11.50 4.46 11.41
N LEU A 33 -11.38 3.65 12.46
CA LEU A 33 -10.13 3.53 13.24
C LEU A 33 -9.00 2.89 12.43
N ALA A 34 -9.31 1.93 11.55
CA ALA A 34 -8.32 1.36 10.63
C ALA A 34 -7.75 2.42 9.68
N LEU A 35 -8.59 3.32 9.14
CA LEU A 35 -8.13 4.44 8.30
C LEU A 35 -7.22 5.40 9.07
N TRP A 36 -7.53 5.70 10.33
CA TRP A 36 -6.67 6.52 11.19
C TRP A 36 -5.36 5.81 11.59
N ALA A 37 -5.33 4.48 11.60
CA ALA A 37 -4.14 3.72 11.91
C ALA A 37 -3.15 3.64 10.73
N LEU A 38 -3.58 3.84 9.49
CA LEU A 38 -2.73 3.79 8.29
C LEU A 38 -1.48 4.70 8.33
N PRO A 39 -1.56 5.98 8.77
CA PRO A 39 -0.36 6.84 8.85
C PRO A 39 0.57 6.49 10.01
N ALA A 40 0.10 5.76 11.04
CA ALA A 40 0.87 5.57 12.27
C ALA A 40 2.19 4.79 12.10
N PRO A 41 2.27 3.70 11.29
CA PRO A 41 3.54 3.03 11.01
C PRO A 41 4.58 3.94 10.34
N TRP A 42 4.14 4.81 9.42
CA TRP A 42 5.02 5.76 8.74
C TRP A 42 5.59 6.80 9.70
N LEU A 43 4.74 7.41 10.52
CA LEU A 43 5.18 8.35 11.56
C LEU A 43 6.12 7.69 12.56
N SER A 44 5.84 6.43 12.93
CA SER A 44 6.74 5.66 13.77
C SER A 44 8.11 5.47 13.12
N ASN A 45 8.15 5.14 11.82
CA ASN A 45 9.39 4.95 11.09
C ASN A 45 10.21 6.26 11.07
N PHE A 46 9.60 7.38 10.66
CA PHE A 46 10.26 8.69 10.65
C PHE A 46 10.80 9.09 12.02
N ALA A 47 9.98 8.98 13.07
CA ALA A 47 10.41 9.32 14.43
C ALA A 47 11.56 8.42 14.91
N GLY A 48 11.57 7.13 14.52
CA GLY A 48 12.65 6.21 14.85
C GLY A 48 13.98 6.66 14.25
N TRP A 49 13.97 6.94 12.95
CA TRP A 49 15.15 7.44 12.23
C TRP A 49 15.64 8.80 12.76
N ILE A 50 14.72 9.74 12.99
CA ILE A 50 15.08 11.06 13.55
C ILE A 50 15.73 10.89 14.91
N PHE A 51 15.17 10.07 15.80
CA PHE A 51 15.75 9.84 17.13
C PHE A 51 17.18 9.26 17.03
N THR A 52 17.41 8.27 16.17
CA THR A 52 18.74 7.66 16.02
C THR A 52 19.73 8.54 15.29
N GLU A 53 19.28 9.43 14.40
CA GLU A 53 20.17 10.38 13.72
C GLU A 53 20.49 11.61 14.55
N MET A 54 19.49 12.18 15.21
CA MET A 54 19.71 13.31 16.12
C MET A 54 20.42 12.87 17.39
N GLY A 55 20.17 11.65 17.87
CA GLY A 55 20.82 11.10 19.06
C GLY A 55 22.31 10.80 18.89
N ARG A 56 22.81 10.67 17.65
CA ARG A 56 24.25 10.50 17.39
C ARG A 56 25.01 11.82 17.22
N GLN A 57 24.31 12.94 17.04
CA GLN A 57 24.95 14.26 16.92
C GLN A 57 25.76 14.56 18.21
N PRO A 58 26.99 15.09 18.13
CA PRO A 58 27.66 15.65 16.95
C PRO A 58 28.57 14.65 16.19
N TRP A 59 28.45 13.36 16.45
CA TRP A 59 29.37 12.34 15.92
C TRP A 59 28.87 11.75 14.59
N ILE A 60 29.72 11.71 13.58
CA ILE A 60 29.53 10.86 12.40
C ILE A 60 30.07 9.46 12.71
N VAL A 61 31.30 9.39 13.21
CA VAL A 61 31.95 8.16 13.70
C VAL A 61 32.26 8.36 15.18
N HIS A 62 31.56 7.60 16.03
CA HIS A 62 31.77 7.63 17.47
C HIS A 62 33.06 6.90 17.84
N PRO A 63 33.91 7.47 18.73
CA PRO A 63 35.14 6.82 19.15
C PRO A 63 34.85 5.51 19.89
N ASN A 64 35.48 4.41 19.46
CA ASN A 64 35.37 3.13 20.15
C ASN A 64 36.14 3.17 21.48
N PRO A 65 35.53 2.83 22.63
CA PRO A 65 36.18 2.81 23.94
C PRO A 65 37.42 1.90 24.00
N GLU A 66 37.46 0.81 23.24
CA GLU A 66 38.61 -0.13 23.24
C GLU A 66 39.88 0.47 22.62
N TYR A 67 39.75 1.51 21.79
CA TYR A 67 40.87 2.23 21.16
C TYR A 67 41.19 3.56 21.87
N GLN A 68 40.64 3.77 23.07
CA GLN A 68 40.90 4.93 23.91
C GLN A 68 41.93 4.57 25.01
N GLY A 69 43.22 4.67 24.69
CA GLY A 69 44.30 4.39 25.64
C GLY A 69 45.70 4.45 25.03
N VAL A 70 46.73 4.44 25.88
CA VAL A 70 48.15 4.42 25.47
C VAL A 70 48.50 3.12 24.71
N ASP A 71 47.76 2.04 24.96
CA ASP A 71 47.98 0.70 24.41
C ASP A 71 46.99 0.30 23.30
N SER A 72 46.50 1.28 22.53
CA SER A 72 45.55 1.04 21.44
C SER A 72 46.14 0.07 20.39
N PRO A 73 45.47 -1.08 20.07
CA PRO A 73 45.99 -2.04 19.09
C PRO A 73 46.25 -1.37 17.74
N GLY A 74 47.51 -1.38 17.28
CA GLY A 74 47.92 -0.76 16.02
C GLY A 74 48.28 0.74 16.10
N GLY A 75 48.44 1.31 17.30
CA GLY A 75 48.90 2.70 17.49
C GLY A 75 47.91 3.78 17.03
N GLN A 76 46.68 3.38 16.68
CA GLN A 76 45.63 4.26 16.21
C GLN A 76 44.93 4.87 17.42
N GLN A 77 45.40 6.04 17.83
CA GLN A 77 44.77 6.83 18.86
C GLN A 77 43.58 7.57 18.26
N HIS A 78 42.38 7.25 18.73
CA HIS A 78 41.14 8.00 18.48
C HIS A 78 40.71 8.15 17.01
N ILE A 79 40.28 7.05 16.36
CA ILE A 79 39.50 7.16 15.10
C ILE A 79 38.11 7.68 15.45
N HIS A 80 37.87 8.97 15.20
CA HIS A 80 36.57 9.62 15.35
C HIS A 80 36.40 10.70 14.29
N MET A 81 35.15 11.01 13.96
CA MET A 81 34.80 12.09 13.04
C MET A 81 33.55 12.78 13.55
N ILE A 82 33.63 14.08 13.79
CA ILE A 82 32.49 14.93 14.11
C ILE A 82 31.88 15.52 12.83
N VAL A 83 30.63 15.95 12.91
CA VAL A 83 29.87 16.48 11.75
C VAL A 83 30.55 17.66 11.08
N ASP A 84 31.20 18.54 11.84
CA ASP A 84 31.90 19.72 11.30
C ASP A 84 33.02 19.36 10.32
N TYR A 85 33.73 18.25 10.56
CA TYR A 85 34.78 17.75 9.66
C TYR A 85 34.26 16.84 8.54
N GLY A 86 32.97 16.50 8.55
CA GLY A 86 32.35 15.61 7.56
C GLY A 86 31.74 16.34 6.36
N VAL A 87 31.74 17.67 6.36
CA VAL A 87 31.15 18.48 5.28
C VAL A 87 32.21 18.79 4.21
N SER A 88 31.88 18.51 2.95
CA SER A 88 32.73 18.88 1.81
C SER A 88 32.78 20.40 1.61
N ASP A 89 33.95 20.92 1.23
CA ASP A 89 34.14 22.34 0.91
C ASP A 89 33.50 22.70 -0.43
N HIS A 90 32.22 23.09 -0.39
CA HIS A 90 31.46 23.55 -1.54
C HIS A 90 30.92 24.96 -1.28
N ALA A 91 30.81 25.74 -2.36
CA ALA A 91 30.23 27.07 -2.26
C ALA A 91 28.76 26.97 -1.81
N THR A 92 28.35 27.82 -0.86
CA THR A 92 27.03 27.77 -0.22
C THR A 92 25.88 27.74 -1.22
N TRP A 93 26.00 28.43 -2.36
CA TRP A 93 24.98 28.46 -3.40
C TRP A 93 24.76 27.10 -4.09
N GLN A 94 25.78 26.24 -4.20
CA GLN A 94 25.66 24.91 -4.80
C GLN A 94 24.82 23.98 -3.92
N VAL A 95 24.99 24.09 -2.60
CA VAL A 95 24.19 23.35 -1.61
C VAL A 95 22.73 23.79 -1.70
N TRP A 96 22.45 25.09 -1.75
CA TRP A 96 21.09 25.60 -1.91
C TRP A 96 20.46 25.17 -3.23
N LEU A 97 21.20 25.29 -4.34
CA LEU A 97 20.71 24.88 -5.65
C LEU A 97 20.31 23.40 -5.64
N SER A 98 21.21 22.52 -5.22
CA SER A 98 20.95 21.08 -5.19
C SER A 98 19.82 20.70 -4.22
N LEU A 99 19.81 21.25 -3.00
CA LEU A 99 18.77 21.00 -2.00
C LEU A 99 17.39 21.41 -2.52
N ILE A 100 17.28 22.61 -3.11
CA ILE A 100 16.02 23.09 -3.70
C ILE A 100 15.62 22.23 -4.90
N SER A 101 16.54 21.93 -5.81
CA SER A 101 16.27 21.10 -6.98
C SER A 101 15.75 19.72 -6.59
N PHE A 102 16.40 19.02 -5.65
CA PHE A 102 15.94 17.72 -5.17
C PHE A 102 14.62 17.82 -4.39
N THR A 103 14.43 18.86 -3.59
CA THR A 103 13.18 19.09 -2.85
C THR A 103 12.01 19.29 -3.80
N VAL A 104 12.16 20.11 -4.84
CA VAL A 104 11.12 20.35 -5.85
C VAL A 104 10.85 19.07 -6.64
N LEU A 105 11.89 18.36 -7.07
CA LEU A 105 11.76 17.12 -7.82
C LEU A 105 11.00 16.06 -7.03
N TYR A 106 11.39 15.81 -5.77
CA TYR A 106 10.69 14.86 -4.91
C TYR A 106 9.29 15.35 -4.50
N GLY A 107 9.09 16.67 -4.37
CA GLY A 107 7.77 17.26 -4.14
C GLY A 107 6.79 17.00 -5.28
N ILE A 108 7.22 17.23 -6.53
CA ILE A 108 6.42 16.92 -7.73
C ILE A 108 6.11 15.43 -7.80
N LEU A 109 7.11 14.58 -7.58
CA LEU A 109 6.92 13.13 -7.57
C LEU A 109 5.92 12.69 -6.49
N ALA A 110 5.98 13.28 -5.29
CA ALA A 110 5.04 12.99 -4.22
C ALA A 110 3.59 13.40 -4.58
N VAL A 111 3.40 14.54 -5.25
CA VAL A 111 2.07 14.98 -5.71
C VAL A 111 1.51 14.02 -6.77
N ILE A 112 2.32 13.64 -7.77
CA ILE A 112 1.91 12.69 -8.80
C ILE A 112 1.57 11.33 -8.17
N TRP A 113 2.45 10.83 -7.30
CA TRP A 113 2.24 9.57 -6.61
C TRP A 113 0.95 9.58 -5.77
N PHE A 114 0.70 10.65 -5.00
CA PHE A 114 -0.51 10.78 -4.21
C PHE A 114 -1.77 10.90 -5.08
N TYR A 115 -1.67 11.62 -6.20
CA TYR A 115 -2.74 11.70 -7.19
C TYR A 115 -3.08 10.32 -7.76
N LEU A 116 -2.08 9.55 -8.19
CA LEU A 116 -2.27 8.19 -8.69
C LEU A 116 -2.86 7.28 -7.61
N MET A 117 -2.31 7.29 -6.40
CA MET A 117 -2.85 6.50 -5.28
C MET A 117 -4.32 6.82 -5.03
N ARG A 118 -4.70 8.10 -4.99
CA ARG A 118 -6.11 8.50 -4.81
C ARG A 118 -6.98 8.05 -5.98
N MET A 119 -6.48 8.14 -7.22
CA MET A 119 -7.20 7.73 -8.42
C MET A 119 -7.48 6.22 -8.38
N TYR A 120 -6.47 5.39 -8.13
CA TYR A 120 -6.63 3.93 -8.09
C TYR A 120 -7.43 3.45 -6.87
N VAL A 121 -7.26 4.07 -5.70
CA VAL A 121 -8.07 3.73 -4.51
C VAL A 121 -9.55 4.04 -4.75
N ARG A 122 -9.87 5.10 -5.51
CA ARG A 122 -11.26 5.47 -5.83
C ARG A 122 -11.88 4.66 -6.96
N LYS A 123 -11.07 4.19 -7.93
CA LYS A 123 -11.55 3.30 -9.00
C LYS A 123 -12.11 1.99 -8.41
N GLY A 124 -11.63 1.57 -7.23
CA GLY A 124 -12.05 0.31 -6.60
C GLY A 124 -11.45 -0.90 -7.30
N MET A 125 -11.83 -2.11 -6.88
CA MET A 125 -11.52 -3.32 -7.63
C MET A 125 -12.59 -3.51 -8.70
N ASP A 126 -12.18 -3.69 -9.95
CA ASP A 126 -13.05 -4.27 -10.97
C ASP A 126 -13.39 -5.70 -10.51
N GLN A 127 -14.66 -5.96 -10.21
CA GLN A 127 -15.06 -7.29 -9.76
C GLN A 127 -14.97 -8.25 -10.96
N PRO A 128 -14.35 -9.44 -10.81
CA PRO A 128 -14.28 -10.41 -11.90
C PRO A 128 -15.70 -10.83 -12.28
N GLY A 129 -16.11 -10.53 -13.51
CA GLY A 129 -17.45 -10.82 -14.05
C GLY A 129 -18.35 -9.60 -14.30
N LEU A 130 -17.92 -8.39 -13.93
CA LEU A 130 -18.69 -7.16 -14.18
C LEU A 130 -18.12 -6.34 -15.35
N ALA A 131 -19.01 -5.80 -16.20
CA ALA A 131 -18.60 -4.95 -17.31
C ALA A 131 -18.25 -3.53 -16.82
N GLU A 132 -17.48 -2.79 -17.62
CA GLU A 132 -17.10 -1.40 -17.32
C GLU A 132 -18.36 -0.51 -17.30
N GLY A 133 -18.91 -0.27 -16.11
CA GLY A 133 -20.16 0.48 -15.87
C GLY A 133 -21.02 -0.07 -14.72
N ASP A 134 -20.88 -1.36 -14.40
CA ASP A 134 -21.68 -2.03 -13.35
C ASP A 134 -21.22 -1.70 -11.91
N VAL A 135 -20.05 -1.07 -11.79
CA VAL A 135 -19.46 -0.64 -10.50
C VAL A 135 -20.25 0.48 -9.82
N ASP A 136 -21.03 1.24 -10.59
CA ASP A 136 -21.86 2.32 -10.06
C ASP A 136 -23.15 1.81 -9.39
N ASN A 137 -23.60 0.60 -9.74
CA ASN A 137 -24.81 -0.04 -9.22
C ASN A 137 -24.52 -1.47 -8.70
N LEU A 138 -23.41 -1.66 -7.97
CA LEU A 138 -23.00 -2.97 -7.44
C LEU A 138 -24.11 -3.71 -6.66
N ALA A 139 -24.94 -2.99 -5.92
CA ALA A 139 -26.03 -3.60 -5.15
C ALA A 139 -27.13 -4.18 -6.05
N GLU A 140 -27.38 -3.57 -7.21
CA GLU A 140 -28.37 -4.01 -8.19
C GLU A 140 -27.83 -5.17 -9.02
N VAL A 141 -26.55 -5.14 -9.40
CA VAL A 141 -25.94 -6.22 -10.21
C VAL A 141 -25.57 -7.45 -9.36
N THR A 142 -25.28 -7.28 -8.07
CA THR A 142 -24.93 -8.41 -7.18
C THR A 142 -26.16 -9.01 -6.45
N TYR A 143 -27.27 -8.26 -6.31
CA TYR A 143 -28.42 -8.65 -5.47
C TYR A 143 -29.80 -8.22 -6.05
N GLY A 144 -29.85 -7.81 -7.32
CA GLY A 144 -31.10 -7.43 -8.00
C GLY A 144 -32.07 -8.62 -8.12
N PRO A 145 -33.40 -8.35 -8.14
CA PRO A 145 -34.43 -9.39 -8.18
C PRO A 145 -34.52 -10.15 -9.52
N ASP A 146 -33.71 -9.80 -10.52
CA ASP A 146 -33.76 -10.40 -11.84
C ASP A 146 -32.39 -10.98 -12.20
N GLU A 147 -32.42 -12.28 -12.52
CA GLU A 147 -31.36 -13.15 -13.02
C GLU A 147 -30.41 -13.75 -11.98
N ASP A 148 -30.67 -15.04 -11.70
CA ASP A 148 -29.72 -16.06 -11.25
C ASP A 148 -28.56 -16.19 -12.25
N SER A 149 -27.79 -15.12 -12.45
CA SER A 149 -26.47 -15.20 -13.06
C SER A 149 -25.56 -15.89 -12.04
N GLU A 150 -25.74 -17.21 -11.92
CA GLU A 150 -24.75 -18.11 -11.38
C GLU A 150 -23.42 -17.67 -11.96
N LEU A 151 -22.53 -17.20 -11.07
CA LEU A 151 -21.15 -16.88 -11.37
C LEU A 151 -20.58 -18.05 -12.16
N THR A 152 -20.49 -17.86 -13.48
CA THR A 152 -20.15 -18.95 -14.38
C THR A 152 -18.74 -19.39 -13.98
N PRO A 153 -18.54 -20.66 -13.56
CA PRO A 153 -17.23 -21.09 -13.12
C PRO A 153 -16.27 -20.91 -14.29
N LEU A 154 -15.12 -20.26 -14.04
CA LEU A 154 -14.08 -20.00 -15.03
C LEU A 154 -13.73 -21.32 -15.75
N SER A 155 -14.28 -21.51 -16.95
CA SER A 155 -13.93 -22.62 -17.81
C SER A 155 -12.66 -22.24 -18.55
N PHE A 156 -11.57 -22.97 -18.29
CA PHE A 156 -10.31 -22.85 -19.02
C PHE A 156 -10.38 -23.57 -20.38
N SER A 157 -11.54 -23.61 -21.04
CA SER A 157 -11.65 -24.18 -22.38
C SER A 157 -11.16 -23.15 -23.39
N SER A 158 -10.01 -23.46 -23.97
CA SER A 158 -9.40 -22.75 -25.09
C SER A 158 -10.43 -22.45 -26.17
N SER A 159 -10.42 -21.20 -26.63
CA SER A 159 -10.95 -20.74 -27.91
C SER A 159 -10.97 -21.83 -28.99
N LEU A 160 -12.13 -22.00 -29.62
CA LEU A 160 -12.41 -22.28 -31.04
C LEU A 160 -13.61 -23.24 -31.16
N ASP A 161 -14.48 -22.92 -32.10
CA ASP A 161 -15.67 -23.66 -32.54
C ASP A 161 -16.91 -23.59 -31.62
N ASP A 162 -17.85 -22.71 -31.97
CA ASP A 162 -19.09 -23.24 -32.56
C ASP A 162 -19.83 -22.18 -33.39
N ASP A 163 -20.18 -22.59 -34.61
CA ASP A 163 -20.85 -21.84 -35.64
C ASP A 163 -22.33 -21.63 -35.27
N ARG A 164 -22.85 -20.42 -35.46
CA ARG A 164 -24.29 -20.15 -35.36
C ARG A 164 -25.06 -20.95 -36.41
N PRO A 165 -26.34 -21.28 -36.13
CA PRO A 165 -27.35 -21.08 -37.16
C PRO A 165 -28.51 -20.21 -36.69
N SER A 166 -28.79 -19.22 -37.53
CA SER A 166 -30.02 -18.44 -37.61
C SER A 166 -31.24 -19.30 -37.99
N GLY A 167 -32.41 -18.94 -37.49
CA GLY A 167 -33.62 -18.94 -38.33
C GLY A 167 -34.77 -19.89 -37.95
N SER A 168 -35.87 -19.27 -37.49
CA SER A 168 -37.20 -19.35 -38.10
C SER A 168 -37.82 -20.72 -38.44
N GLY A 169 -38.90 -21.04 -37.71
CA GLY A 169 -40.16 -21.49 -38.31
C GLY A 169 -40.42 -22.99 -38.33
N SER A 170 -41.48 -23.43 -37.63
CA SER A 170 -42.21 -24.64 -38.02
C SER A 170 -43.71 -24.48 -37.72
N THR A 171 -44.49 -24.27 -38.77
CA THR A 171 -45.93 -24.48 -38.84
C THR A 171 -46.24 -25.96 -39.13
N SER A 172 -47.18 -26.52 -38.35
CA SER A 172 -48.22 -27.50 -38.71
C SER A 172 -47.86 -28.78 -39.50
N VAL A 173 -48.15 -29.97 -38.94
CA VAL A 173 -48.87 -31.08 -39.62
C VAL A 173 -49.64 -31.93 -38.58
N LYS A 174 -50.88 -32.30 -38.92
CA LYS A 174 -51.84 -33.19 -38.23
C LYS A 174 -51.52 -34.68 -38.43
N GLU A 175 -52.10 -35.53 -37.57
CA GLU A 175 -52.63 -36.92 -37.72
C GLU A 175 -52.35 -37.63 -36.37
N GLY A 176 -53.28 -38.12 -35.55
CA GLY A 176 -54.48 -38.90 -35.82
C GLY A 176 -54.15 -40.40 -35.85
N ASP A 177 -54.25 -41.13 -34.73
CA ASP A 177 -54.93 -42.44 -34.65
C ASP A 177 -55.03 -42.98 -33.20
N LYS A 178 -56.26 -43.42 -32.87
CA LYS A 178 -56.76 -44.33 -31.80
C LYS A 178 -56.51 -44.08 -30.32
#